data_AF-A0A1G9NDB9-F1
#
_entry.id   AF-A0A1G9NDB9-F1
#
_cell.length_a   1.000
_cell.length_b   1.000
_cell.length_c   1.000
_cell.angle_alpha   90.00
_cell.angle_beta   90.00
_cell.angle_gamma   90.00
#
_symmetry.space_group_name_H-M   'P 1'
#
loop_
_entity.id
_entity.type
_entity.pdbx_description
1 polymer ?
#
loop_
_entity_poly.entity_id
_entity_poly.type
_entity_poly.pdbx_seq_one_letter_code
_entity_poly.pdbx_strand_id
1 'polypeptide(L)'
;MIAVVSMLLHGNTELSAPTSELSPWLDYSPTAFDEICNAYGSQVGRRLIKTHTPVDGLPRDDGVHIISVLRNPLDAIRSMRRHVFNMVSPRKDDPFLKDENAVIARALDLAFRSTNVDDVSLELLVHHLRVSVLAMARKDREITLVHYSDMKRDLRKEVERVAAAVQATASQEFLDDVVEAASISSMRSKAEQFTPLSNVKHFTSTEKFFGVGEERGHDKLAPHLKTRYKERLAELLPPSEAAWLDGGGAPQSVIG
;
A
#
# COMPACT_ATOMS: atom_id res chain seq x y z
N MET A 1 -6.89 1.62 1.44
CA MET A 1 -6.52 2.38 2.65
C MET A 1 -6.63 3.89 2.44
N ILE A 2 -5.99 4.48 1.42
CA ILE A 2 -6.09 5.94 1.17
C ILE A 2 -7.55 6.42 1.16
N ALA A 3 -8.42 5.79 0.37
CA ALA A 3 -9.85 6.13 0.34
C ALA A 3 -10.53 6.06 1.71
N VAL A 4 -10.28 5.00 2.49
CA VAL A 4 -10.80 4.85 3.86
C VAL A 4 -10.39 6.03 4.73
N VAL A 5 -9.09 6.35 4.77
CA VAL A 5 -8.57 7.44 5.62
C VAL A 5 -9.06 8.81 5.13
N SER A 6 -9.12 9.03 3.82
CA SER A 6 -9.72 10.25 3.25
C SER A 6 -11.16 10.43 3.72
N MET A 7 -12.01 9.41 3.60
CA MET A 7 -13.41 9.53 4.02
C MET A 7 -13.53 9.76 5.54
N LEU A 8 -12.73 9.07 6.35
CA LEU A 8 -12.70 9.25 7.80
C LEU A 8 -12.28 10.68 8.21
N LEU A 9 -11.24 11.23 7.59
CA LEU A 9 -10.75 12.59 7.93
C LEU A 9 -11.69 13.69 7.44
N HIS A 10 -12.40 13.46 6.34
CA HIS A 10 -13.38 14.42 5.80
C HIS A 10 -14.78 14.26 6.40
N GLY A 11 -15.05 13.16 7.13
CA GLY A 11 -16.36 12.86 7.70
C GLY A 11 -17.44 12.64 6.64
N ASN A 12 -17.07 12.24 5.42
CA ASN A 12 -17.98 12.04 4.31
C ASN A 12 -17.43 10.98 3.34
N THR A 13 -18.28 10.12 2.81
CA THR A 13 -17.92 9.12 1.78
C THR A 13 -17.86 9.71 0.37
N GLU A 14 -18.56 10.82 0.13
CA GLU A 14 -18.45 11.59 -1.11
C GLU A 14 -17.39 12.69 -0.96
N LEU A 15 -16.17 12.37 -1.39
CA LEU A 15 -15.04 13.29 -1.33
C LEU A 15 -15.21 14.45 -2.33
N SER A 16 -14.80 15.66 -1.94
CA SER A 16 -14.91 16.88 -2.74
C SER A 16 -13.98 16.92 -3.97
N ALA A 17 -12.96 16.08 -3.99
CA ALA A 17 -12.00 15.95 -5.08
C ALA A 17 -11.46 14.50 -5.14
N PRO A 18 -10.85 14.09 -6.26
CA PRO A 18 -10.14 12.82 -6.35
C PRO A 18 -9.08 12.66 -5.26
N THR A 19 -8.84 11.43 -4.82
CA THR A 19 -7.81 11.14 -3.80
C THR A 19 -6.40 11.49 -4.27
N SER A 20 -6.16 11.51 -5.59
CA SER A 20 -4.92 11.97 -6.21
C SER A 20 -4.65 13.47 -6.03
N GLU A 21 -5.69 14.26 -5.78
CA GLU A 21 -5.61 15.71 -5.50
C GLU A 21 -5.60 15.99 -3.99
N LEU A 22 -6.41 15.26 -3.22
CA LEU A 22 -6.45 15.38 -1.75
C LEU A 22 -5.19 14.83 -1.09
N SER A 23 -4.59 13.79 -1.68
CA SER A 23 -3.39 13.12 -1.18
C SER A 23 -2.43 12.82 -2.36
N PRO A 24 -1.82 13.87 -2.97
CA PRO A 24 -0.88 13.70 -4.06
C PRO A 24 0.29 12.81 -3.64
N TRP A 25 0.80 11.98 -4.54
CA TRP A 25 1.86 11.05 -4.18
C TRP A 25 3.19 11.81 -3.94
N LEU A 26 3.63 11.88 -2.68
CA LEU A 26 4.76 12.70 -2.22
C LEU A 26 6.06 12.51 -3.00
N ASP A 27 6.42 11.26 -3.25
CA ASP A 27 7.71 10.83 -3.80
C ASP A 27 7.61 10.37 -5.26
N TYR A 28 6.56 10.77 -5.98
CA TYR A 28 6.36 10.37 -7.39
C TYR A 28 6.75 11.44 -8.40
N SER A 29 7.52 11.03 -9.41
CA SER A 29 8.41 11.90 -10.17
C SER A 29 7.86 12.75 -11.34
N PRO A 30 6.61 12.71 -11.84
CA PRO A 30 6.20 13.65 -12.87
C PRO A 30 5.71 14.99 -12.32
N THR A 31 5.34 15.07 -11.05
CA THR A 31 4.95 16.34 -10.40
C THR A 31 6.15 16.88 -9.63
N ALA A 32 6.45 18.18 -9.77
CA ALA A 32 7.56 18.78 -9.05
C ALA A 32 7.32 18.70 -7.53
N PHE A 33 8.36 18.39 -6.75
CA PHE A 33 8.22 18.23 -5.31
C PHE A 33 7.64 19.47 -4.62
N ASP A 34 8.06 20.67 -5.04
CA ASP A 34 7.52 21.93 -4.52
C ASP A 34 6.03 22.11 -4.80
N GLU A 35 5.52 21.63 -5.95
CA GLU A 35 4.09 21.65 -6.26
C GLU A 35 3.31 20.75 -5.30
N ILE A 36 3.84 19.57 -4.98
CA ILE A 36 3.24 18.65 -4.02
C ILE A 36 3.25 19.25 -2.61
N CYS A 37 4.38 19.83 -2.19
CA CYS A 37 4.49 20.53 -0.91
C CYS A 37 3.53 21.72 -0.82
N ASN A 38 3.39 22.50 -1.88
CA ASN A 38 2.43 23.62 -1.94
C ASN A 38 0.98 23.13 -1.86
N ALA A 39 0.63 22.05 -2.56
CA ALA A 39 -0.68 21.43 -2.47
C ALA A 39 -1.00 21.02 -1.03
N TYR A 40 -0.07 20.34 -0.34
CA TYR A 40 -0.23 20.03 1.08
C TYR A 40 -0.22 21.27 1.99
N GLY A 41 0.57 22.29 1.66
CA GLY A 41 0.65 23.54 2.42
C GLY A 41 -0.64 24.36 2.38
N SER A 42 -1.42 24.24 1.30
CA SER A 42 -2.72 24.91 1.15
C SER A 42 -3.89 24.20 1.86
N GLN A 43 -3.72 22.95 2.28
CA GLN A 43 -4.78 22.20 2.96
C GLN A 43 -4.95 22.69 4.40
N VAL A 44 -6.22 22.81 4.83
CA VAL A 44 -6.56 23.18 6.21
C VAL A 44 -6.88 21.91 7.00
N GLY A 45 -6.38 21.83 8.23
CA GLY A 45 -6.63 20.70 9.13
C GLY A 45 -5.66 19.53 8.95
N ARG A 46 -6.13 18.31 9.19
CA ARG A 46 -5.30 17.10 9.12
C ARG A 46 -5.09 16.67 7.68
N ARG A 47 -3.83 16.38 7.33
CA ARG A 47 -3.41 16.04 5.97
C ARG A 47 -3.15 14.54 5.87
N LEU A 48 -3.65 13.90 4.82
CA LEU A 48 -3.29 12.53 4.46
C LEU A 48 -2.18 12.56 3.42
N ILE A 49 -1.01 12.02 3.77
CA ILE A 49 0.15 12.00 2.87
C ILE A 49 0.37 10.58 2.33
N LYS A 50 0.38 10.44 1.00
CA LYS A 50 0.71 9.16 0.33
C LYS A 50 2.20 9.13 0.02
N THR A 51 2.88 8.04 0.40
CA THR A 51 4.28 7.77 0.02
C THR A 51 4.56 6.28 -0.08
N HIS A 52 5.60 5.90 -0.83
CA HIS A 52 6.19 4.55 -0.80
C HIS A 52 7.55 4.51 -0.10
N THR A 53 8.03 5.65 0.39
CA THR A 53 9.24 5.73 1.22
C THR A 53 9.04 4.95 2.54
N PRO A 54 9.95 4.02 2.87
CA PRO A 54 9.95 3.34 4.17
C PRO A 54 10.03 4.31 5.35
N VAL A 55 9.52 3.91 6.53
CA VAL A 55 9.44 4.80 7.70
C VAL A 55 10.79 5.37 8.13
N ASP A 56 11.88 4.63 7.96
CA ASP A 56 13.24 5.09 8.27
C ASP A 56 13.82 6.10 7.26
N GLY A 57 13.15 6.30 6.12
CA GLY A 57 13.42 7.38 5.17
C GLY A 57 12.56 8.63 5.38
N LEU A 58 11.57 8.59 6.27
CA LEU A 58 10.68 9.73 6.54
C LEU A 58 11.23 10.65 7.64
N PRO A 59 10.96 11.97 7.57
CA PRO A 59 11.24 12.91 8.66
C PRO A 59 10.61 12.45 9.98
N ARG A 60 11.24 12.81 11.10
CA ARG A 60 10.70 12.57 12.43
C ARG A 60 10.01 13.85 12.89
N ASP A 61 8.71 13.78 13.12
CA ASP A 61 7.94 14.93 13.59
C ASP A 61 6.85 14.48 14.57
N ASP A 62 6.73 15.22 15.67
CA ASP A 62 5.73 14.97 16.71
C ASP A 62 4.37 15.43 16.15
N GLY A 63 3.48 14.47 15.88
CA GLY A 63 2.18 14.73 15.24
C GLY A 63 1.96 14.01 13.90
N VAL A 64 2.93 13.22 13.44
CA VAL A 64 2.77 12.33 12.28
C VAL A 64 2.40 10.92 12.72
N HIS A 65 1.20 10.48 12.35
CA HIS A 65 0.77 9.09 12.49
C HIS A 65 0.96 8.35 11.16
N ILE A 66 1.66 7.22 11.19
CA ILE A 66 2.01 6.45 9.99
C ILE A 66 1.09 5.24 9.90
N ILE A 67 0.44 5.05 8.75
CA ILE A 67 -0.29 3.81 8.44
C ILE A 67 0.54 3.02 7.43
N SER A 68 1.20 1.97 7.91
CA SER A 68 2.04 1.09 7.07
C SER A 68 1.19 -0.08 6.57
N VAL A 69 0.89 -0.08 5.27
CA VAL A 69 0.04 -1.12 4.65
C VAL A 69 0.90 -2.06 3.83
N LEU A 70 0.96 -3.31 4.26
CA LEU A 70 1.70 -4.38 3.59
C LEU A 70 0.74 -5.39 2.95
N ARG A 71 1.31 -6.22 2.08
CA ARG A 71 0.59 -7.25 1.34
C ARG A 71 1.52 -8.44 1.14
N ASN A 72 0.93 -9.61 0.94
CA ASN A 72 1.65 -10.79 0.50
C ASN A 72 2.62 -10.43 -0.65
N PRO A 73 3.92 -10.78 -0.54
CA PRO A 73 4.93 -10.40 -1.52
C PRO A 73 4.61 -10.81 -2.96
N LEU A 74 4.14 -12.04 -3.19
CA LEU A 74 3.83 -12.54 -4.54
C LEU A 74 2.66 -11.76 -5.16
N ASP A 75 1.66 -11.45 -4.36
CA ASP A 75 0.54 -10.60 -4.77
C ASP A 75 0.98 -9.17 -5.10
N ALA A 76 1.85 -8.58 -4.28
CA ALA A 76 2.37 -7.24 -4.53
C ALA A 76 3.15 -7.18 -5.86
N ILE A 77 4.00 -8.19 -6.12
CA ILE A 77 4.77 -8.33 -7.36
C ILE A 77 3.83 -8.45 -8.59
N ARG A 78 2.82 -9.32 -8.51
CA ARG A 78 1.83 -9.48 -9.59
C ARG A 78 0.98 -8.24 -9.80
N SER A 79 0.66 -7.53 -8.72
CA SER A 79 -0.02 -6.24 -8.77
C SER A 79 0.80 -5.18 -9.47
N MET A 80 2.09 -5.07 -9.14
CA MET A 80 3.01 -4.16 -9.83
C MET A 80 3.15 -4.54 -11.31
N ARG A 81 3.23 -5.83 -11.62
CA ARG A 81 3.22 -6.30 -13.01
C ARG A 81 2.00 -5.77 -13.78
N ARG A 82 0.78 -5.98 -13.26
CA ARG A 82 -0.43 -5.43 -13.90
C ARG A 82 -0.45 -3.92 -13.98
N HIS A 83 0.06 -3.24 -12.95
CA HIS A 83 0.20 -1.79 -12.95
C HIS A 83 1.01 -1.34 -14.17
N VAL A 84 2.20 -1.92 -14.38
CA VAL A 84 3.07 -1.59 -15.52
C VAL A 84 2.41 -1.89 -16.87
N PHE A 85 1.70 -3.02 -17.01
CA PHE A 85 0.92 -3.30 -18.24
C PHE A 85 -0.24 -2.34 -18.48
N ASN A 86 -0.74 -1.68 -17.43
CA ASN A 86 -1.84 -0.71 -17.53
C ASN A 86 -1.33 0.73 -17.70
N MET A 87 -0.03 1.00 -17.65
CA MET A 87 0.51 2.35 -17.86
C MET A 87 0.39 2.77 -19.33
N VAL A 88 0.14 4.06 -19.58
CA VAL A 88 0.12 4.62 -20.95
C VAL A 88 1.51 4.59 -21.58
N SER A 89 2.56 4.77 -20.79
CA SER A 89 3.95 4.83 -21.27
C SER A 89 4.91 4.20 -20.28
N PRO A 90 4.89 2.86 -20.12
CA PRO A 90 5.88 2.15 -19.33
C PRO A 90 7.27 2.27 -19.98
N ARG A 91 8.33 2.16 -19.18
CA ARG A 91 9.70 2.05 -19.72
C ARG A 91 9.77 0.80 -20.60
N LYS A 92 10.40 0.90 -21.78
CA LYS A 92 10.45 -0.22 -22.74
C LYS A 92 11.17 -1.45 -22.18
N ASP A 93 12.16 -1.21 -21.33
CA ASP A 93 12.99 -2.21 -20.66
C ASP A 93 12.52 -2.50 -19.23
N ASP A 94 11.30 -2.08 -18.85
CA ASP A 94 10.79 -2.29 -17.51
C ASP A 94 10.78 -3.79 -17.16
N PRO A 95 11.42 -4.22 -16.06
CA PRO A 95 11.54 -5.63 -15.71
C PRO A 95 10.18 -6.31 -15.55
N PHE A 96 9.13 -5.58 -15.18
CA PHE A 96 7.78 -6.11 -15.01
C PHE A 96 7.09 -6.47 -16.33
N LEU A 97 7.59 -6.01 -17.48
CA LEU A 97 7.06 -6.40 -18.80
C LEU A 97 7.46 -7.81 -19.23
N LYS A 98 8.37 -8.46 -18.50
CA LYS A 98 8.82 -9.84 -18.77
C LYS A 98 7.75 -10.88 -18.43
N ASP A 99 8.05 -12.14 -18.75
CA ASP A 99 7.28 -13.31 -18.29
C ASP A 99 7.14 -13.32 -16.76
N GLU A 100 5.98 -13.77 -16.26
CA GLU A 100 5.68 -13.75 -14.82
C GLU A 100 6.72 -14.50 -13.98
N ASN A 101 7.21 -15.66 -14.44
CA ASN A 101 8.21 -16.42 -13.69
C ASN A 101 9.53 -15.66 -13.59
N ALA A 102 9.93 -14.97 -14.67
CA ALA A 102 11.14 -14.15 -14.68
C ALA A 102 11.00 -12.92 -13.76
N VAL A 103 9.82 -12.29 -13.74
CA VAL A 103 9.51 -11.18 -12.83
C VAL A 103 9.59 -11.64 -11.38
N ILE A 104 8.94 -12.76 -11.05
CA ILE A 104 8.93 -13.30 -9.68
C ILE A 104 10.34 -13.72 -9.26
N ALA A 105 11.07 -14.49 -10.07
CA ALA A 105 12.44 -14.89 -9.77
C ALA A 105 13.32 -13.68 -9.44
N ARG A 106 13.26 -12.64 -10.29
CA ARG A 106 13.98 -11.39 -10.05
C ARG A 106 13.56 -10.72 -8.74
N ALA A 107 12.26 -10.57 -8.49
CA ALA A 107 11.76 -9.86 -7.33
C ALA A 107 12.04 -10.57 -5.99
N LEU A 108 12.19 -11.91 -6.01
CA LEU A 108 12.61 -12.67 -4.84
C LEU A 108 14.08 -12.38 -4.46
N ASP A 109 14.95 -12.22 -5.46
CA ASP A 109 16.40 -12.08 -5.25
C ASP A 109 16.91 -10.63 -5.35
N LEU A 110 16.04 -9.68 -5.71
CA LEU A 110 16.42 -8.26 -5.81
C LEU A 110 16.57 -7.63 -4.43
N ALA A 111 17.83 -7.35 -4.06
CA ALA A 111 18.17 -6.61 -2.86
C ALA A 111 17.57 -5.20 -2.86
N PHE A 112 17.11 -4.78 -1.67
CA PHE A 112 16.59 -3.43 -1.48
C PHE A 112 17.72 -2.39 -1.44
N ARG A 113 17.49 -1.25 -2.09
CA ARG A 113 18.34 -0.06 -2.05
C ARG A 113 17.43 1.17 -1.99
N SER A 114 17.88 2.25 -1.38
CA SER A 114 17.12 3.52 -1.37
C SER A 114 16.80 4.06 -2.77
N THR A 115 17.53 3.62 -3.80
CA THR A 115 17.33 4.00 -5.19
C THR A 115 16.33 3.13 -5.95
N ASN A 116 15.74 2.10 -5.34
CA ASN A 116 14.79 1.19 -6.00
C ASN A 116 13.47 1.00 -5.21
N VAL A 117 13.03 2.03 -4.50
CA VAL A 117 11.80 2.01 -3.67
C VAL A 117 10.51 1.72 -4.48
N ASP A 118 10.50 1.99 -5.78
CA ASP A 118 9.37 1.68 -6.66
C ASP A 118 9.45 0.27 -7.29
N ASP A 119 10.55 -0.44 -7.09
CA ASP A 119 10.79 -1.77 -7.66
C ASP A 119 10.37 -2.85 -6.67
N VAL A 120 9.08 -3.18 -6.69
CA VAL A 120 8.48 -4.11 -5.73
C VAL A 120 9.23 -5.44 -5.70
N SER A 121 9.97 -5.66 -4.61
CA SER A 121 10.73 -6.87 -4.31
C SER A 121 10.37 -7.43 -2.94
N LEU A 122 10.74 -8.69 -2.70
CA LEU A 122 10.58 -9.30 -1.39
C LEU A 122 11.36 -8.53 -0.32
N GLU A 123 12.61 -8.16 -0.61
CA GLU A 123 13.47 -7.47 0.36
C GLU A 123 12.99 -6.06 0.67
N LEU A 124 12.38 -5.35 -0.29
CA LEU A 124 11.72 -4.06 -0.04
C LEU A 124 10.57 -4.22 0.96
N LEU A 125 9.68 -5.19 0.75
CA LEU A 125 8.53 -5.43 1.64
C LEU A 125 8.95 -5.89 3.04
N VAL A 126 10.00 -6.72 3.10
CA VAL A 126 10.67 -7.09 4.36
C VAL A 126 11.22 -5.85 5.05
N HIS A 127 11.90 -4.95 4.33
CA HIS A 127 12.44 -3.72 4.90
C HIS A 127 11.32 -2.87 5.53
N HIS A 128 10.25 -2.60 4.78
CA HIS A 128 9.07 -1.89 5.29
C HIS A 128 8.50 -2.52 6.57
N LEU A 129 8.36 -3.84 6.62
CA LEU A 129 7.89 -4.54 7.83
C LEU A 129 8.85 -4.30 8.99
N ARG A 130 10.13 -4.61 8.81
CA ARG A 130 11.12 -4.58 9.89
C ARG A 130 11.32 -3.19 10.45
N VAL A 131 11.40 -2.16 9.60
CA VAL A 131 11.56 -0.79 10.09
C VAL A 131 10.31 -0.27 10.79
N SER A 132 9.11 -0.73 10.37
CA SER A 132 7.86 -0.43 11.08
C SER A 132 7.81 -1.11 12.45
N VAL A 133 8.10 -2.41 12.51
CA VAL A 133 8.12 -3.21 13.75
C VAL A 133 9.14 -2.64 14.75
N LEU A 134 10.34 -2.32 14.28
CA LEU A 134 11.39 -1.77 15.12
C LEU A 134 11.01 -0.41 15.71
N ALA A 135 10.40 0.45 14.90
CA ALA A 135 9.91 1.75 15.34
C ALA A 135 8.78 1.62 16.39
N MET A 136 7.84 0.70 16.16
CA MET A 136 6.78 0.37 17.12
C MET A 136 7.33 -0.16 18.45
N ALA A 137 8.29 -1.09 18.42
CA ALA A 137 8.91 -1.65 19.62
C ALA A 137 9.66 -0.59 20.43
N ARG A 138 10.29 0.37 19.73
CA ARG A 138 10.99 1.51 20.35
C ARG A 138 10.06 2.62 20.83
N LYS A 139 8.80 2.62 20.39
CA LYS A 139 7.83 3.71 20.59
C LYS A 139 8.39 5.06 20.11
N ASP A 140 9.17 5.04 19.03
CA ASP A 140 9.79 6.25 18.47
C ASP A 140 8.91 6.95 17.42
N ARG A 141 7.83 6.30 17.00
CA ARG A 141 6.88 6.71 15.98
C ARG A 141 5.49 6.17 16.31
N GLU A 142 4.45 6.93 16.00
CA GLU A 142 3.08 6.42 15.99
C GLU A 142 2.84 5.66 14.68
N ILE A 143 2.70 4.33 14.75
CA ILE A 143 2.54 3.47 13.58
C ILE A 143 1.34 2.54 13.77
N THR A 144 0.48 2.48 12.75
CA THR A 144 -0.52 1.43 12.57
C THR A 144 -0.11 0.53 11.41
N LEU A 145 0.26 -0.70 11.74
CA LEU A 145 0.57 -1.73 10.75
C LEU A 145 -0.73 -2.39 10.27
N VAL A 146 -0.93 -2.50 8.96
CA VAL A 146 -2.11 -3.08 8.32
C VAL A 146 -1.65 -4.09 7.28
N HIS A 147 -2.31 -5.25 7.20
CA HIS A 147 -2.11 -6.18 6.11
C HIS A 147 -3.32 -6.20 5.16
N TYR A 148 -3.08 -6.16 3.86
CA TYR A 148 -4.13 -6.14 2.85
C TYR A 148 -5.05 -7.37 2.93
N SER A 149 -4.51 -8.54 3.29
CA SER A 149 -5.33 -9.74 3.49
C SER A 149 -6.30 -9.61 4.67
N ASP A 150 -5.98 -8.85 5.72
CA ASP A 150 -6.93 -8.56 6.80
C ASP A 150 -8.06 -7.66 6.32
N MET A 151 -7.74 -6.64 5.51
CA MET A 151 -8.77 -5.80 4.88
C MET A 151 -9.71 -6.60 3.99
N LYS A 152 -9.22 -7.64 3.32
CA LYS A 152 -10.04 -8.54 2.51
C LYS A 152 -10.90 -9.48 3.36
N ARG A 153 -10.37 -9.95 4.50
CA ARG A 153 -11.09 -10.85 5.41
C ARG A 153 -12.21 -10.14 6.15
N ASP A 154 -11.93 -8.94 6.65
CA ASP A 154 -12.87 -8.15 7.44
C ASP A 154 -12.55 -6.65 7.30
N LEU A 155 -13.09 -6.03 6.25
CA LEU A 155 -12.89 -4.61 5.99
C LEU A 155 -13.45 -3.75 7.12
N ARG A 156 -14.59 -4.14 7.72
CA ARG A 156 -15.25 -3.37 8.77
C ARG A 156 -14.36 -3.23 9.99
N LYS A 157 -13.79 -4.34 10.45
CA LYS A 157 -12.85 -4.36 11.59
C LYS A 157 -11.60 -3.52 11.32
N GLU A 158 -11.03 -3.61 10.11
CA GLU A 158 -9.86 -2.79 9.76
C GLU A 158 -10.20 -1.29 9.69
N VAL A 159 -11.40 -0.93 9.20
CA VAL A 159 -11.90 0.45 9.23
C VAL A 159 -12.05 0.97 10.66
N GLU A 160 -12.57 0.18 11.61
CA GLU A 160 -12.63 0.58 13.04
C GLU A 160 -11.27 0.83 13.63
N ARG A 161 -10.35 -0.11 13.39
CA ARG A 161 -9.00 -0.05 13.93
C ARG A 161 -8.27 1.18 13.41
N VAL A 162 -8.42 1.48 12.12
CA VAL A 162 -7.84 2.67 11.51
C VAL A 162 -8.51 3.94 12.02
N ALA A 163 -9.85 3.98 12.11
CA ALA A 163 -10.58 5.13 12.64
C ALA A 163 -10.14 5.47 14.07
N ALA A 164 -10.01 4.45 14.94
CA ALA A 164 -9.48 4.62 16.29
C ALA A 164 -8.03 5.11 16.29
N ALA A 165 -7.17 4.51 15.46
CA ALA A 165 -5.77 4.88 15.38
C ALA A 165 -5.56 6.32 14.88
N VAL A 166 -6.36 6.76 13.90
CA VAL A 166 -6.33 8.15 13.45
C VAL A 166 -7.22 9.05 14.31
N GLN A 167 -7.84 8.58 15.39
CA GLN A 167 -8.71 9.38 16.26
C GLN A 167 -9.85 10.09 15.48
N ALA A 168 -10.42 9.43 14.48
CA ALA A 168 -11.57 9.94 13.74
C ALA A 168 -12.83 9.82 14.60
N THR A 169 -13.62 10.88 14.69
CA THR A 169 -14.96 10.84 15.29
C THR A 169 -15.95 10.33 14.25
N ALA A 170 -16.40 9.08 14.41
CA ALA A 170 -17.29 8.41 13.47
C ALA A 170 -18.35 7.58 14.21
N SER A 171 -19.61 7.69 13.78
CA SER A 171 -20.67 6.78 14.23
C SER A 171 -20.48 5.39 13.60
N GLN A 172 -21.07 4.36 14.21
CA GLN A 172 -21.03 3.00 13.65
C GLN A 172 -21.64 2.96 12.24
N GLU A 173 -22.75 3.69 12.04
CA GLU A 173 -23.41 3.86 10.74
C GLU A 173 -22.47 4.49 9.70
N PHE A 174 -21.75 5.56 10.06
CA PHE A 174 -20.80 6.18 9.13
C PHE A 174 -19.62 5.25 8.79
N LEU A 175 -19.19 4.41 9.73
CA LEU A 175 -18.16 3.42 9.43
C LEU A 175 -18.67 2.33 8.47
N ASP A 176 -19.94 1.95 8.56
CA ASP A 176 -20.58 1.04 7.59
C ASP A 176 -20.62 1.68 6.18
N ASP A 177 -20.99 2.96 6.09
CA ASP A 177 -20.96 3.72 4.83
C ASP A 177 -19.53 3.75 4.23
N VAL A 178 -18.52 3.97 5.06
CA VAL A 178 -17.11 3.94 4.64
C VAL A 178 -16.70 2.57 4.10
N VAL A 179 -17.18 1.48 4.70
CA VAL A 179 -16.92 0.11 4.22
C VAL A 179 -17.54 -0.12 2.85
N GLU A 180 -18.79 0.29 2.65
CA GLU A 180 -19.47 0.17 1.36
C GLU A 180 -18.75 0.96 0.27
N ALA A 181 -18.44 2.22 0.56
CA ALA A 181 -17.74 3.13 -0.36
C ALA A 181 -16.31 2.66 -0.67
N ALA A 182 -15.61 2.06 0.30
CA ALA A 182 -14.26 1.51 0.12
C ALA A 182 -14.22 0.10 -0.49
N SER A 183 -15.37 -0.50 -0.81
CA SER A 183 -15.40 -1.80 -1.50
C SER A 183 -14.77 -1.69 -2.89
N ILE A 184 -14.09 -2.75 -3.35
CA ILE A 184 -13.44 -2.77 -4.68
C ILE A 184 -14.46 -2.48 -5.79
N SER A 185 -15.69 -3.00 -5.68
CA SER A 185 -16.76 -2.75 -6.64
C SER A 185 -17.16 -1.28 -6.70
N SER A 186 -17.37 -0.64 -5.53
CA SER A 186 -17.75 0.77 -5.45
C SER A 186 -16.63 1.68 -5.91
N MET A 187 -15.40 1.44 -5.44
CA MET A 187 -14.24 2.23 -5.89
C MET A 187 -13.97 2.08 -7.39
N ARG A 188 -14.19 0.89 -7.97
CA ARG A 188 -14.02 0.67 -9.42
C ARG A 188 -15.09 1.41 -10.23
N SER A 189 -16.35 1.47 -9.79
CA SER A 189 -17.37 2.26 -10.50
C SER A 189 -17.10 3.77 -10.43
N LYS A 190 -16.35 4.21 -9.42
CA LYS A 190 -15.87 5.59 -9.23
C LYS A 190 -14.36 5.71 -9.51
N ALA A 191 -13.84 5.00 -10.51
CA ALA A 191 -12.39 4.82 -10.67
C ALA A 191 -11.58 6.13 -10.78
N GLU A 192 -12.10 7.15 -11.46
CA GLU A 192 -11.45 8.46 -11.58
C GLU A 192 -11.22 9.16 -10.23
N GLN A 193 -12.13 8.94 -9.27
CA GLN A 193 -12.05 9.51 -7.93
C GLN A 193 -10.98 8.85 -7.07
N PHE A 194 -10.71 7.56 -7.28
CA PHE A 194 -9.89 6.76 -6.36
C PHE A 194 -8.58 6.23 -6.95
N THR A 195 -8.38 6.34 -8.26
CA THR A 195 -7.14 5.93 -8.92
C THR A 195 -6.06 6.98 -8.67
N PRO A 196 -4.85 6.60 -8.23
CA PRO A 196 -3.75 7.56 -8.12
C PRO A 196 -3.42 8.12 -9.51
N LEU A 197 -3.03 9.39 -9.58
CA LEU A 197 -2.58 10.03 -10.83
C LEU A 197 -3.65 10.05 -11.95
N SER A 198 -4.94 9.95 -11.58
CA SER A 198 -6.06 10.07 -12.53
C SER A 198 -6.03 11.40 -13.30
N ASN A 199 -5.56 12.46 -12.65
CA ASN A 199 -5.41 13.81 -13.22
C ASN A 199 -4.35 13.93 -14.34
N VAL A 200 -3.43 12.96 -14.50
CA VAL A 200 -2.31 13.04 -15.46
C VAL A 200 -2.28 11.93 -16.51
N LYS A 201 -3.41 11.24 -16.74
CA LYS A 201 -3.55 10.14 -17.73
C LYS A 201 -2.44 9.09 -17.63
N HIS A 202 -2.09 8.70 -16.40
CA HIS A 202 -1.01 7.74 -16.15
C HIS A 202 -1.36 6.31 -16.63
N PHE A 203 -2.64 5.94 -16.55
CA PHE A 203 -3.14 4.61 -16.91
C PHE A 203 -3.96 4.61 -18.20
N THR A 204 -3.87 3.50 -18.95
CA THR A 204 -4.73 3.24 -20.12
C THR A 204 -6.20 3.02 -19.71
N SER A 205 -6.45 2.61 -18.47
CA SER A 205 -7.78 2.51 -17.86
C SER A 205 -7.67 2.66 -16.35
N THR A 206 -8.41 3.62 -15.79
CA THR A 206 -8.53 3.82 -14.34
C THR A 206 -9.27 2.66 -13.69
N GLU A 207 -10.28 2.06 -14.34
CA GLU A 207 -10.95 0.86 -13.83
C GLU A 207 -10.01 -0.36 -13.69
N LYS A 208 -9.10 -0.57 -14.65
CA LYS A 208 -8.12 -1.68 -14.61
C LYS A 208 -7.07 -1.53 -13.49
N PHE A 209 -6.94 -0.36 -12.88
CA PHE A 209 -6.16 -0.18 -11.66
C PHE A 209 -6.71 -1.06 -10.52
N PHE A 210 -8.03 -1.19 -10.44
CA PHE A 210 -8.72 -2.06 -9.50
C PHE A 210 -8.65 -3.51 -9.96
N GLY A 211 -7.49 -4.13 -9.78
CA GLY A 211 -7.27 -5.55 -10.08
C GLY A 211 -8.24 -6.49 -9.36
N VAL A 212 -8.33 -7.73 -9.84
CA VAL A 212 -9.11 -8.78 -9.17
C VAL A 212 -8.34 -9.21 -7.92
N GLY A 213 -8.96 -9.20 -6.73
CA GLY A 213 -8.30 -9.55 -5.47
C GLY A 213 -7.63 -10.93 -5.52
N GLU A 214 -6.31 -10.97 -5.37
CA GLU A 214 -5.42 -12.05 -5.85
C GLU A 214 -5.23 -13.23 -4.89
N GLU A 215 -6.29 -13.79 -4.33
CA GLU A 215 -6.15 -15.14 -3.74
C GLU A 215 -5.98 -16.26 -4.79
N ARG A 216 -5.86 -15.92 -6.08
CA ARG A 216 -5.83 -16.89 -7.18
C ARG A 216 -4.44 -16.99 -7.78
N GLY A 217 -3.83 -18.18 -7.67
CA GLY A 217 -2.71 -18.58 -8.52
C GLY A 217 -1.37 -18.78 -7.81
N HIS A 218 -1.31 -18.73 -6.48
CA HIS A 218 -0.14 -19.20 -5.74
C HIS A 218 0.10 -20.69 -6.03
N ASP A 219 -0.96 -21.50 -6.10
CA ASP A 219 -0.89 -22.91 -6.50
C ASP A 219 -0.35 -23.14 -7.91
N LYS A 220 -0.50 -22.15 -8.81
CA LYS A 220 -0.01 -22.20 -10.19
C LYS A 220 1.44 -21.74 -10.33
N LEU A 221 2.05 -21.20 -9.28
CA LEU A 221 3.45 -20.79 -9.30
C LEU A 221 4.35 -22.00 -9.56
N ALA A 222 5.39 -21.82 -10.38
CA ALA A 222 6.36 -22.87 -10.68
C ALA A 222 6.96 -23.44 -9.37
N PRO A 223 7.11 -24.77 -9.21
CA PRO A 223 7.55 -25.37 -7.95
C PRO A 223 8.86 -24.80 -7.40
N HIS A 224 9.85 -24.54 -8.28
CA HIS A 224 11.12 -23.96 -7.88
C HIS A 224 10.98 -22.53 -7.31
N LEU A 225 10.05 -21.72 -7.83
CA LEU A 225 9.80 -20.38 -7.29
C LEU A 225 9.06 -20.42 -5.96
N LYS A 226 8.16 -21.39 -5.75
CA LYS A 226 7.52 -21.61 -4.45
C LYS A 226 8.56 -21.95 -3.38
N THR A 227 9.49 -22.85 -3.71
CA THR A 227 10.60 -23.22 -2.82
C THR A 227 11.47 -22.00 -2.54
N ARG A 228 11.93 -21.30 -3.60
CA ARG A 228 12.78 -20.12 -3.44
C ARG A 228 12.13 -19.02 -2.60
N TYR A 229 10.83 -18.76 -2.80
CA TYR A 229 10.09 -17.78 -2.00
C TYR A 229 10.11 -18.14 -0.51
N LYS A 230 9.81 -19.38 -0.15
CA LYS A 230 9.82 -19.83 1.25
C LYS A 230 11.20 -19.76 1.89
N GLU A 231 12.23 -20.21 1.16
CA GLU A 231 13.63 -20.13 1.61
C GLU A 231 14.04 -18.68 1.84
N ARG A 232 13.81 -17.81 0.85
CA ARG A 232 14.20 -16.40 0.93
C ARG A 232 13.46 -15.65 2.04
N LEU A 233 12.18 -15.95 2.25
CA LEU A 233 11.41 -15.37 3.34
C LEU A 233 11.98 -15.78 4.71
N ALA A 234 12.36 -17.06 4.88
CA ALA A 234 12.99 -17.57 6.10
C ALA A 234 14.41 -17.05 6.32
N GLU A 235 15.16 -16.75 5.26
CA GLU A 235 16.47 -16.07 5.35
C GLU A 235 16.33 -14.63 5.87
N LEU A 236 15.24 -13.95 5.51
CA LEU A 236 15.06 -12.51 5.72
C LEU A 236 14.34 -12.17 7.03
N LEU A 237 13.46 -13.05 7.51
CA LEU A 237 12.54 -12.78 8.62
C LEU A 237 12.47 -13.94 9.62
N PRO A 238 12.29 -13.63 10.93
CA PRO A 238 11.85 -14.60 11.91
C PRO A 238 10.50 -15.25 11.53
N PRO A 239 10.19 -16.46 12.01
CA PRO A 239 8.97 -17.18 11.62
C PRO A 239 7.65 -16.40 11.81
N SER A 240 7.51 -15.62 12.88
CA SER A 240 6.30 -14.84 13.14
C SER A 240 6.13 -13.68 12.16
N GLU A 241 7.20 -12.93 11.88
CA GLU A 241 7.22 -11.86 10.88
C GLU A 241 6.99 -12.40 9.47
N ALA A 242 7.61 -13.53 9.13
CA ALA A 242 7.40 -14.22 7.85
C ALA A 242 5.93 -14.63 7.67
N ALA A 243 5.34 -15.25 8.69
CA ALA A 243 3.93 -15.65 8.66
C ALA A 243 2.98 -14.45 8.52
N TRP A 244 3.27 -13.35 9.22
CA TRP A 244 2.47 -12.13 9.12
C TRP A 244 2.62 -11.44 7.75
N LEU A 245 3.83 -11.38 7.18
CA LEU A 245 4.02 -10.79 5.85
C LEU A 245 3.36 -11.63 4.75
N ASP A 246 3.32 -12.95 4.91
CA ASP A 246 2.69 -13.84 3.94
C ASP A 246 1.15 -13.80 4.03
N GLY A 247 0.61 -13.83 5.25
CA GLY A 247 -0.82 -14.06 5.48
C GLY A 247 -1.59 -12.90 6.12
N GLY A 248 -0.92 -11.92 6.71
CA GLY A 248 -1.50 -10.96 7.66
C GLY A 248 -1.76 -11.56 9.05
N GLY A 249 -2.60 -10.90 9.84
CA GLY A 249 -2.93 -11.28 11.20
C GLY A 249 -2.73 -10.15 12.20
N ALA A 250 -2.87 -10.44 13.49
CA ALA A 250 -2.73 -9.44 14.54
C ALA A 250 -1.32 -8.81 14.51
N PRO A 251 -1.18 -7.47 14.43
CA PRO A 251 0.13 -6.81 14.43
C PRO A 251 0.99 -7.12 15.66
N GLN A 252 0.36 -7.44 16.79
CA GLN A 252 1.05 -7.85 18.02
C GLN A 252 1.87 -9.14 17.84
N SER A 253 1.57 -9.96 16.83
CA SER A 253 2.34 -11.18 16.54
C SER A 253 3.76 -10.89 16.03
N VAL A 254 4.02 -9.67 15.54
CA VAL A 254 5.33 -9.25 15.00
C VAL A 254 6.05 -8.23 15.86
N ILE A 255 5.42 -7.72 16.90
CA ILE A 255 6.01 -6.80 17.87
C ILE A 255 6.40 -7.65 19.08
N GLY A 256 7.53 -8.33 18.97
CA GLY A 256 8.12 -9.12 20.07
C GLY A 256 8.64 -8.25 21.20
#